data_AF-A0A4R5Y4R4-F1
#
_entry.id   AF-A0A4R5Y4R4-F1
#
_cell.length_a   1.000
_cell.length_b   1.000
_cell.length_c   1.000
_cell.angle_alpha   90.00
_cell.angle_beta   90.00
_cell.angle_gamma   90.00
#
_symmetry.space_group_name_H-M   'P 1'
#
loop_
_entity.id
_entity.type
_entity.pdbx_description
1 polymer ?
#
loop_
_entity_poly.entity_id
_entity_poly.type
_entity_poly.pdbx_seq_one_letter_code
_entity_poly.pdbx_strand_id
1 'polypeptide(L)'
;MAEPGIKLNLSTSARRTALLGAMFLMATSAIGPGFITQTTVFTAQIGAAFAFAILASILIDIAVQMNVWRVIGVTGLRAQELGNKVLPGVGWFLSGLVFLGGVVFNIGNIAGTGLGANAMMGVDPKIGGAVSAAVAILIFLSKKAGMALDRIVVLLGAVMILLMIYVAIVAAPPLGEALKNTFLPETVDFLIITTLVGGTVGGYITYAGAHRMLDSGATGIRHVKEITRSSVLGILVTGLMRVLLFLAILGVVAGGTVLSSNNMAAEAFGAAAGEIGMRMFGVVLWAAAITSVIGAAFTSVSFITSSRTPERKRNLITVAFIAGCAIVYIFLGQAPQQLLIFAGAFNGLILPVGFAVLLWVAWRRRDLMHGYAYPKWLLLVGAAAWILTVFLGWNSVMGLAKLWA
;
A
#
# COMPACT_ATOMS: atom_id res chain seq x y z
N MET A 1 4.06 -38.45 11.79
CA MET A 1 3.17 -37.32 11.48
C MET A 1 3.14 -36.42 12.71
N ALA A 2 3.84 -35.28 12.69
CA ALA A 2 3.85 -34.35 13.82
C ALA A 2 2.70 -33.35 13.68
N GLU A 3 1.88 -33.23 14.71
CA GLU A 3 0.76 -32.30 14.79
C GLU A 3 1.21 -30.85 14.49
N PRO A 4 0.45 -30.08 13.70
CA PRO A 4 0.73 -28.67 13.52
C PRO A 4 0.45 -27.94 14.84
N GLY A 5 1.50 -27.37 15.41
CA GLY A 5 1.52 -26.71 16.72
C GLY A 5 0.31 -25.83 17.00
N ILE A 6 -0.20 -25.98 18.22
CA ILE A 6 -1.30 -25.24 18.82
C ILE A 6 -1.05 -23.73 18.65
N LYS A 7 -1.68 -23.12 17.66
CA LYS A 7 -1.86 -21.67 17.64
C LYS A 7 -2.80 -21.34 18.80
N LEU A 8 -2.35 -20.56 19.77
CA LEU A 8 -3.21 -19.98 20.79
C LEU A 8 -4.43 -19.35 20.10
N ASN A 9 -5.61 -19.92 20.34
CA ASN A 9 -6.86 -19.35 19.86
C ASN A 9 -7.02 -17.97 20.52
N LEU A 10 -6.69 -16.91 19.78
CA LEU A 10 -6.99 -15.55 20.22
C LEU A 10 -8.49 -15.49 20.55
N SER A 11 -8.81 -14.81 21.65
CA SER A 11 -10.19 -14.46 21.99
C SER A 11 -10.83 -13.73 20.80
N THR A 12 -12.15 -13.84 20.66
CA THR A 12 -12.89 -13.20 19.56
C THR A 12 -12.59 -11.71 19.46
N SER A 13 -12.43 -11.03 20.60
CA SER A 13 -12.05 -9.61 20.67
C SER A 13 -10.63 -9.36 20.18
N ALA A 14 -9.65 -10.14 20.63
CA ALA A 14 -8.25 -10.00 20.20
C ALA A 14 -8.09 -10.26 18.69
N ARG A 15 -8.84 -11.22 18.15
CA ARG A 15 -8.84 -11.53 16.71
C ARG A 15 -9.42 -10.40 15.87
N ARG A 16 -10.55 -9.82 16.29
CA ARG A 16 -11.15 -8.66 15.61
C ARG A 16 -10.18 -7.49 15.58
N THR A 17 -9.51 -7.21 16.69
CA THR A 17 -8.49 -6.14 16.76
C THR A 17 -7.31 -6.42 15.82
N ALA A 18 -6.80 -7.64 15.77
CA ALA A 18 -5.70 -7.99 14.87
C ALA A 18 -6.11 -7.95 13.38
N LEU A 19 -7.35 -8.30 13.05
CA LEU A 19 -7.89 -8.15 11.70
C LEU A 19 -8.09 -6.71 11.28
N LEU A 20 -8.55 -5.85 12.21
CA LEU A 20 -8.56 -4.40 12.00
C LEU A 20 -7.14 -3.89 11.78
N GLY A 21 -6.17 -4.33 12.58
CA GLY A 21 -4.74 -4.01 12.38
C GLY A 21 -4.25 -4.42 10.99
N ALA A 22 -4.57 -5.62 10.51
CA ALA A 22 -4.22 -6.09 9.17
C ALA A 22 -4.87 -5.26 8.05
N MET A 23 -6.15 -4.92 8.21
CA MET A 23 -6.90 -4.09 7.27
C MET A 23 -6.31 -2.68 7.18
N PHE A 24 -6.05 -2.05 8.32
CA PHE A 24 -5.45 -0.72 8.38
C PHE A 24 -4.02 -0.74 7.88
N LEU A 25 -3.21 -1.74 8.24
CA LEU A 25 -1.86 -1.87 7.73
C LEU A 25 -1.82 -1.93 6.20
N MET A 26 -2.74 -2.69 5.58
CA MET A 26 -2.89 -2.71 4.13
C MET A 26 -3.30 -1.33 3.60
N ALA A 27 -4.34 -0.74 4.19
CA ALA A 27 -4.88 0.52 3.71
C ALA A 27 -3.86 1.65 3.78
N THR A 28 -3.14 1.78 4.91
CA THR A 28 -2.12 2.80 5.12
C THR A 28 -0.83 2.50 4.36
N SER A 29 -0.51 1.23 4.08
CA SER A 29 0.60 0.89 3.17
C SER A 29 0.33 1.31 1.73
N ALA A 30 -0.94 1.33 1.33
CA ALA A 30 -1.36 1.85 0.04
C ALA A 30 -1.42 3.39 0.03
N ILE A 31 -1.86 4.01 1.13
CA ILE A 31 -1.86 5.48 1.30
C ILE A 31 -0.44 5.93 1.68
N GLY A 32 0.47 5.88 0.71
CA GLY A 32 1.85 6.37 0.85
C GLY A 32 2.10 7.68 0.09
N PRO A 33 3.35 8.18 0.06
CA PRO A 33 3.67 9.38 -0.71
C PRO A 33 3.39 9.23 -2.21
N GLY A 34 3.64 8.04 -2.78
CA GLY A 34 3.35 7.75 -4.19
C GLY A 34 1.85 7.87 -4.52
N PHE A 35 0.97 7.42 -3.61
CA PHE A 35 -0.48 7.60 -3.72
C PHE A 35 -0.85 9.08 -3.80
N ILE A 36 -0.26 9.89 -2.92
CA ILE A 36 -0.56 11.32 -2.85
C ILE A 36 -0.10 12.01 -4.13
N THR A 37 1.16 11.79 -4.52
CA THR A 37 1.74 12.37 -5.73
C THR A 37 0.97 11.96 -6.98
N GLN A 38 0.64 10.68 -7.16
CA GLN A 38 -0.11 10.20 -8.32
C GLN A 38 -1.51 10.82 -8.39
N THR A 39 -2.22 10.87 -7.25
CA THR A 39 -3.54 11.49 -7.20
C THR A 39 -3.46 12.96 -7.60
N THR A 40 -2.49 13.71 -7.08
CA THR A 40 -2.34 15.12 -7.43
C THR A 40 -1.96 15.32 -8.91
N VAL A 41 -0.94 14.62 -9.40
CA VAL A 41 -0.45 14.78 -10.77
C VAL A 41 -1.53 14.42 -11.77
N PHE A 42 -2.21 13.28 -11.61
CA PHE A 42 -3.24 12.86 -12.56
C PHE A 42 -4.51 13.72 -12.48
N THR A 43 -4.88 14.21 -11.30
CA THR A 43 -5.97 15.19 -11.18
C THR A 43 -5.63 16.49 -11.90
N ALA A 44 -4.40 16.97 -11.77
CA ALA A 44 -3.95 18.18 -12.48
C ALA A 44 -3.88 17.99 -14.00
N GLN A 45 -3.62 16.76 -14.48
CA GLN A 45 -3.51 16.46 -15.91
C GLN A 45 -4.86 16.28 -16.60
N ILE A 46 -5.78 15.50 -16.01
CA ILE A 46 -7.05 15.11 -16.66
C ILE A 46 -8.30 15.55 -15.90
N GLY A 47 -8.15 16.38 -14.86
CA GLY A 47 -9.26 17.01 -14.14
C GLY A 47 -10.28 16.00 -13.61
N ALA A 48 -11.56 16.28 -13.82
CA ALA A 48 -12.65 15.46 -13.34
C ALA A 48 -12.67 14.04 -13.95
N ALA A 49 -12.12 13.84 -15.15
CA ALA A 49 -12.05 12.52 -15.80
C ALA A 49 -11.26 11.49 -14.97
N PHE A 50 -10.38 11.96 -14.08
CA PHE A 50 -9.66 11.10 -13.15
C PHE A 50 -10.58 10.30 -12.21
N ALA A 51 -11.81 10.75 -11.97
CA ALA A 51 -12.78 10.06 -11.12
C ALA A 51 -13.09 8.63 -11.61
N PHE A 52 -13.18 8.43 -12.94
CA PHE A 52 -13.35 7.10 -13.52
C PHE A 52 -12.13 6.21 -13.27
N ALA A 53 -10.92 6.77 -13.36
CA ALA A 53 -9.70 6.01 -13.09
C ALA A 53 -9.63 5.53 -11.63
N ILE A 54 -10.09 6.35 -10.69
CA ILE A 54 -10.23 5.97 -9.28
C ILE A 54 -11.23 4.82 -9.13
N LEU A 55 -12.41 4.92 -9.72
CA LEU A 55 -13.43 3.87 -9.66
C LEU A 55 -12.89 2.54 -10.24
N ALA A 56 -12.32 2.59 -11.44
CA ALA A 56 -11.73 1.42 -12.09
C ALA A 56 -10.64 0.79 -11.23
N SER A 57 -9.72 1.61 -10.68
CA SER A 57 -8.68 1.14 -9.75
C SER A 57 -9.30 0.41 -8.56
N ILE A 58 -10.28 1.00 -7.87
CA ILE A 58 -10.91 0.39 -6.69
C ILE A 58 -11.51 -0.99 -7.02
N LEU A 59 -12.18 -1.13 -8.17
CA LEU A 59 -12.76 -2.41 -8.59
C LEU A 59 -11.69 -3.47 -8.87
N ILE A 60 -10.61 -3.08 -9.53
CA ILE A 60 -9.47 -3.98 -9.80
C ILE A 60 -8.74 -4.35 -8.51
N ASP A 61 -8.53 -3.38 -7.61
CA ASP A 61 -7.88 -3.59 -6.33
C ASP A 61 -8.68 -4.55 -5.44
N ILE A 62 -10.02 -4.43 -5.43
CA ILE A 62 -10.93 -5.38 -4.78
C ILE A 62 -10.74 -6.79 -5.36
N ALA A 63 -10.68 -6.92 -6.68
CA ALA A 63 -10.47 -8.21 -7.34
C ALA A 63 -9.13 -8.86 -6.97
N VAL A 64 -8.03 -8.09 -7.00
CA VAL A 64 -6.70 -8.57 -6.63
C VAL A 64 -6.65 -8.95 -5.16
N GLN A 65 -7.05 -8.04 -4.26
CA GLN A 65 -6.95 -8.27 -2.82
C GLN A 65 -7.87 -9.39 -2.32
N MET A 66 -9.08 -9.53 -2.88
CA MET A 66 -9.93 -10.68 -2.54
C MET A 66 -9.25 -12.00 -2.89
N ASN A 67 -8.60 -12.08 -4.06
CA ASN A 67 -7.89 -13.29 -4.45
C ASN A 67 -6.70 -13.56 -3.53
N VAL A 68 -5.85 -12.55 -3.31
CA VAL A 68 -4.63 -12.65 -2.49
C VAL A 68 -4.95 -13.05 -1.06
N TRP A 69 -5.85 -12.30 -0.40
CA TRP A 69 -6.23 -12.55 0.99
C TRP A 69 -6.90 -13.90 1.16
N ARG A 70 -7.76 -14.30 0.22
CA ARG A 70 -8.48 -15.57 0.32
C ARG A 70 -7.54 -16.76 0.13
N VAL A 71 -6.59 -16.72 -0.81
CA VAL A 71 -5.63 -17.81 -0.99
C VAL A 71 -4.71 -17.93 0.23
N ILE A 72 -4.11 -16.82 0.66
CA ILE A 72 -3.22 -16.80 1.83
C ILE A 72 -3.98 -17.21 3.10
N GLY A 73 -5.18 -16.68 3.29
CA GLY A 73 -6.00 -16.95 4.47
C GLY A 73 -6.53 -18.38 4.53
N VAL A 74 -7.01 -18.94 3.42
CA VAL A 74 -7.51 -20.34 3.38
C VAL A 74 -6.38 -21.33 3.60
N THR A 75 -5.22 -21.13 2.94
CA THR A 75 -4.06 -22.03 3.12
C THR A 75 -3.36 -21.83 4.45
N GLY A 76 -3.45 -20.63 5.04
CA GLY A 76 -2.75 -20.25 6.26
C GLY A 76 -1.23 -20.11 6.08
N LEU A 77 -0.76 -20.03 4.83
CA LEU A 77 0.66 -19.98 4.46
C LEU A 77 0.98 -18.63 3.83
N ARG A 78 2.21 -18.14 4.06
CA ARG A 78 2.68 -16.91 3.42
C ARG A 78 2.94 -17.14 1.93
N ALA A 79 2.92 -16.07 1.14
CA ALA A 79 3.05 -16.13 -0.32
C ALA A 79 4.34 -16.84 -0.79
N GLN A 80 5.48 -16.59 -0.13
CA GLN A 80 6.73 -17.29 -0.45
C GLN A 80 6.69 -18.78 -0.11
N GLU A 81 6.00 -19.16 0.96
CA GLU A 81 5.86 -20.57 1.36
C GLU A 81 4.97 -21.30 0.35
N LEU A 82 3.90 -20.63 -0.12
CA LEU A 82 3.06 -21.11 -1.22
C LEU A 82 3.86 -21.25 -2.51
N GLY A 83 4.67 -20.25 -2.88
CA GLY A 83 5.53 -20.30 -4.06
C GLY A 83 6.43 -21.53 -4.07
N ASN A 84 7.13 -21.80 -2.96
CA ASN A 84 8.00 -22.98 -2.85
C ASN A 84 7.23 -24.31 -2.84
N LYS A 85 5.97 -24.32 -2.37
CA LYS A 85 5.11 -25.51 -2.49
C LYS A 85 4.57 -25.70 -3.89
N VAL A 86 4.39 -24.63 -4.68
CA VAL A 86 4.02 -24.69 -6.10
C VAL A 86 5.16 -25.24 -6.93
N LEU A 87 6.33 -24.62 -6.83
CA LEU A 87 7.55 -25.04 -7.50
C LEU A 87 8.75 -24.62 -6.63
N PRO A 88 9.64 -25.57 -6.22
CA PRO A 88 10.82 -25.24 -5.44
C PRO A 88 11.66 -24.15 -6.11
N GLY A 89 12.00 -23.08 -5.38
CA GLY A 89 12.76 -21.94 -5.90
C GLY A 89 11.90 -20.70 -6.16
N VAL A 90 10.63 -20.86 -6.55
CA VAL A 90 9.74 -19.71 -6.84
C VAL A 90 9.48 -18.87 -5.59
N GLY A 91 9.34 -19.51 -4.42
CA GLY A 91 9.18 -18.79 -3.17
C GLY A 91 10.40 -17.93 -2.83
N TRP A 92 11.60 -18.45 -3.05
CA TRP A 92 12.85 -17.70 -2.83
C TRP A 92 13.01 -16.54 -3.80
N PHE A 93 12.65 -16.75 -5.06
CA PHE A 93 12.63 -15.70 -6.07
C PHE A 93 11.65 -14.58 -5.70
N LEU A 94 10.42 -14.93 -5.29
CA LEU A 94 9.45 -13.96 -4.78
C LEU A 94 9.96 -13.21 -3.56
N SER A 95 10.61 -13.89 -2.62
CA SER A 95 11.23 -13.24 -1.45
C SER A 95 12.30 -12.25 -1.86
N GLY A 96 13.15 -12.59 -2.83
CA GLY A 96 14.15 -11.66 -3.38
C GLY A 96 13.52 -10.42 -4.02
N LEU A 97 12.52 -10.62 -4.88
CA LEU A 97 11.79 -9.53 -5.54
C LEU A 97 11.11 -8.60 -4.53
N VAL A 98 10.35 -9.15 -3.58
CA VAL A 98 9.61 -8.36 -2.58
C VAL A 98 10.57 -7.69 -1.60
N PHE A 99 11.66 -8.35 -1.19
CA PHE A 99 12.64 -7.77 -0.28
C PHE A 99 13.39 -6.60 -0.93
N LEU A 100 13.89 -6.80 -2.17
CA LEU A 100 14.57 -5.74 -2.92
C LEU A 100 13.62 -4.58 -3.21
N GLY A 101 12.42 -4.87 -3.71
CA GLY A 101 11.39 -3.85 -3.89
C GLY A 101 11.13 -3.11 -2.59
N GLY A 102 10.93 -3.86 -1.50
CA GLY A 102 10.75 -3.32 -0.16
C GLY A 102 11.81 -2.30 0.24
N VAL A 103 13.09 -2.55 -0.06
CA VAL A 103 14.18 -1.59 0.21
C VAL A 103 13.95 -0.30 -0.57
N VAL A 104 13.68 -0.40 -1.88
CA VAL A 104 13.41 0.76 -2.74
C VAL A 104 12.21 1.55 -2.24
N PHE A 105 11.09 0.89 -1.91
CA PHE A 105 9.91 1.53 -1.35
C PHE A 105 10.19 2.22 -0.04
N ASN A 106 10.92 1.54 0.85
CA ASN A 106 11.13 2.04 2.19
C ASN A 106 12.05 3.27 2.18
N ILE A 107 13.04 3.31 1.28
CA ILE A 107 13.83 4.53 1.01
C ILE A 107 12.90 5.68 0.56
N GLY A 108 12.02 5.42 -0.41
CA GLY A 108 11.02 6.40 -0.86
C GLY A 108 10.08 6.86 0.26
N ASN A 109 9.59 5.94 1.09
CA ASN A 109 8.72 6.25 2.22
C ASN A 109 9.43 7.09 3.27
N ILE A 110 10.70 6.80 3.59
CA ILE A 110 11.51 7.65 4.48
C ILE A 110 11.67 9.05 3.87
N ALA A 111 11.92 9.15 2.57
CA ALA A 111 11.98 10.42 1.87
C ALA A 111 10.65 11.20 1.96
N GLY A 112 9.52 10.49 1.85
CA GLY A 112 8.19 11.05 2.07
C GLY A 112 7.94 11.56 3.49
N THR A 113 8.45 10.87 4.52
CA THR A 113 8.40 11.39 5.90
C THR A 113 9.20 12.69 6.03
N GLY A 114 10.33 12.79 5.33
CA GLY A 114 11.12 14.03 5.23
C GLY A 114 10.35 15.18 4.62
N LEU A 115 9.69 14.95 3.47
CA LEU A 115 8.83 15.95 2.83
C LEU A 115 7.65 16.36 3.71
N GLY A 116 7.04 15.40 4.42
CA GLY A 116 5.96 15.68 5.37
C GLY A 116 6.43 16.55 6.54
N ALA A 117 7.61 16.25 7.11
CA ALA A 117 8.20 17.04 8.17
C ALA A 117 8.57 18.46 7.71
N ASN A 118 9.07 18.61 6.48
CA ASN A 118 9.34 19.91 5.89
C ASN A 118 8.06 20.73 5.70
N ALA A 119 7.02 20.13 5.13
CA ALA A 119 5.73 20.78 4.96
C ALA A 119 5.07 21.16 6.30
N MET A 120 5.21 20.31 7.32
CA MET A 120 4.60 20.52 8.63
C MET A 120 5.37 21.50 9.51
N MET A 121 6.70 21.49 9.49
CA MET A 121 7.54 22.21 10.46
C MET A 121 8.62 23.08 9.83
N GLY A 122 8.81 23.05 8.51
CA GLY A 122 9.90 23.76 7.82
C GLY A 122 11.28 23.13 8.03
N VAL A 123 11.35 21.92 8.59
CA VAL A 123 12.61 21.22 8.85
C VAL A 123 13.21 20.71 7.54
N ASP A 124 14.53 20.64 7.45
CA ASP A 124 15.21 20.01 6.32
C ASP A 124 14.70 18.58 6.06
N PRO A 125 14.31 18.22 4.82
CA PRO A 125 13.74 16.91 4.52
C PRO A 125 14.63 15.73 4.91
N LYS A 126 15.95 15.85 4.79
CA LYS A 126 16.90 14.78 5.12
C LYS A 126 16.92 14.53 6.63
N ILE A 127 16.94 15.59 7.43
CA ILE A 127 16.84 15.50 8.90
C ILE A 127 15.46 14.93 9.29
N GLY A 128 14.38 15.45 8.69
CA GLY A 128 13.03 14.97 8.93
C GLY A 128 12.85 13.48 8.65
N GLY A 129 13.42 12.99 7.54
CA GLY A 129 13.42 11.58 7.18
C GLY A 129 14.24 10.71 8.16
N ALA A 130 15.43 11.17 8.54
CA ALA A 130 16.28 10.46 9.49
C ALA A 130 15.62 10.30 10.88
N VAL A 131 15.03 11.39 11.41
CA VAL A 131 14.30 11.37 12.68
C VAL A 131 13.08 10.45 12.59
N SER A 132 12.35 10.49 11.49
CA SER A 132 11.18 9.64 11.27
C SER A 132 11.55 8.16 11.19
N ALA A 133 12.67 7.82 10.55
CA ALA A 133 13.20 6.46 10.56
C ALA A 133 13.59 6.01 11.97
N ALA A 134 14.18 6.89 12.79
CA ALA A 134 14.47 6.60 14.18
C ALA A 134 13.18 6.35 14.99
N VAL A 135 12.12 7.14 14.78
CA VAL A 135 10.80 6.90 15.38
C VAL A 135 10.24 5.53 14.98
N ALA A 136 10.33 5.15 13.70
CA ALA A 136 9.90 3.82 13.25
C ALA A 136 10.71 2.69 13.92
N ILE A 137 12.02 2.86 14.08
CA ILE A 137 12.89 1.90 14.78
C ILE A 137 12.48 1.75 16.25
N LEU A 138 12.24 2.86 16.95
CA LEU A 138 11.81 2.85 18.36
C LEU A 138 10.48 2.10 18.55
N ILE A 139 9.55 2.23 17.59
CA ILE A 139 8.29 1.48 17.60
C ILE A 139 8.57 -0.03 17.60
N PHE A 140 9.47 -0.52 16.74
CA PHE A 140 9.78 -1.95 16.64
C PHE A 140 10.68 -2.48 17.77
N LEU A 141 11.42 -1.63 18.47
CA LEU A 141 12.20 -1.99 19.67
C LEU A 141 11.32 -2.17 20.91
N SER A 142 10.11 -1.60 20.93
CA SER A 142 9.18 -1.73 22.04
C SER A 142 8.68 -3.18 22.21
N LYS A 143 8.72 -3.71 23.44
CA LYS A 143 8.17 -5.05 23.76
C LYS A 143 6.65 -5.17 23.49
N LYS A 144 5.95 -4.05 23.33
CA LYS A 144 4.50 -3.97 23.00
C LYS A 144 4.25 -3.57 21.54
N ALA A 145 5.27 -3.62 20.67
CA ALA A 145 5.24 -3.10 19.31
C ALA A 145 4.02 -3.55 18.50
N GLY A 146 3.67 -4.84 18.53
CA GLY A 146 2.55 -5.37 17.73
C GLY A 146 1.20 -4.71 18.02
N MET A 147 0.84 -4.54 19.30
CA MET A 147 -0.43 -3.89 19.69
C MET A 147 -0.35 -2.36 19.60
N ALA A 148 0.83 -1.78 19.87
CA ALA A 148 1.04 -0.34 19.75
C ALA A 148 0.93 0.12 18.29
N LEU A 149 1.50 -0.66 17.37
CA LEU A 149 1.46 -0.43 15.93
C LEU A 149 0.02 -0.44 15.40
N ASP A 150 -0.76 -1.46 15.74
CA ASP A 150 -2.16 -1.55 15.27
C ASP A 150 -2.97 -0.31 15.72
N ARG A 151 -2.76 0.19 16.95
CA ARG A 151 -3.45 1.40 17.45
C ARG A 151 -2.95 2.69 16.82
N ILE A 152 -1.64 2.84 16.67
CA ILE A 152 -1.03 4.05 16.08
C ILE A 152 -1.44 4.19 14.61
N VAL A 153 -1.39 3.09 13.83
CA VAL A 153 -1.78 3.10 12.42
C VAL A 153 -3.26 3.47 12.26
N VAL A 154 -4.14 2.93 13.11
CA VAL A 154 -5.57 3.29 13.12
C VAL A 154 -5.78 4.76 13.47
N LEU A 155 -5.10 5.26 14.50
CA LEU A 155 -5.20 6.67 14.91
C LEU A 155 -4.72 7.62 13.80
N LEU A 156 -3.55 7.35 13.23
CA LEU A 156 -3.01 8.13 12.11
C LEU A 156 -3.93 8.07 10.89
N GLY A 157 -4.48 6.89 10.59
CA GLY A 157 -5.49 6.71 9.54
C GLY A 157 -6.73 7.59 9.74
N ALA A 158 -7.28 7.60 10.96
CA ALA A 158 -8.44 8.42 11.30
C ALA A 158 -8.13 9.92 11.19
N VAL A 159 -6.98 10.36 11.68
CA VAL A 159 -6.52 11.76 11.56
C VAL A 159 -6.40 12.15 10.09
N MET A 160 -5.77 11.33 9.26
CA MET A 160 -5.65 11.60 7.82
C MET A 160 -7.01 11.77 7.15
N ILE A 161 -7.98 10.89 7.43
CA ILE A 161 -9.33 10.98 6.86
C ILE A 161 -10.01 12.30 7.26
N LEU A 162 -9.96 12.67 8.55
CA LEU A 162 -10.58 13.92 9.02
C LEU A 162 -9.96 15.16 8.37
N LEU A 163 -8.63 15.21 8.27
CA LEU A 163 -7.94 16.32 7.61
C LEU A 163 -8.27 16.38 6.11
N MET A 164 -8.37 15.24 5.42
CA MET A 164 -8.78 15.21 4.01
C MET A 164 -10.23 15.66 3.80
N ILE A 165 -11.15 15.29 4.68
CA ILE A 165 -12.55 15.75 4.62
C ILE A 165 -12.59 17.27 4.73
N TYR A 166 -11.88 17.85 5.70
CA TYR A 166 -11.83 19.30 5.85
C TYR A 166 -11.33 20.00 4.58
N VAL A 167 -10.18 19.55 4.03
CA VAL A 167 -9.60 20.20 2.84
C VAL A 167 -10.48 20.01 1.62
N ALA A 168 -11.12 18.84 1.44
CA ALA A 168 -12.05 18.60 0.35
C ALA A 168 -13.29 19.52 0.43
N ILE A 169 -13.77 19.85 1.64
CA ILE A 169 -14.86 20.81 1.83
C ILE A 169 -14.40 22.23 1.49
N VAL A 170 -13.25 22.65 2.01
CA VAL A 170 -12.72 24.01 1.79
C VAL A 170 -12.37 24.26 0.32
N ALA A 171 -11.86 23.25 -0.38
CA ALA A 171 -11.54 23.34 -1.80
C ALA A 171 -12.77 23.50 -2.71
N ALA A 172 -13.99 23.29 -2.20
CA ALA A 172 -15.26 23.45 -2.92
C ALA A 172 -15.27 22.85 -4.35
N PRO A 173 -14.95 21.54 -4.52
CA PRO A 173 -14.83 20.94 -5.83
C PRO A 173 -16.16 20.84 -6.59
N PRO A 174 -16.12 20.80 -7.93
CA PRO A 174 -17.30 20.59 -8.76
C PRO A 174 -17.80 19.13 -8.66
N LEU A 175 -18.53 18.83 -7.58
CA LEU A 175 -18.99 17.46 -7.26
C LEU A 175 -19.85 16.85 -8.37
N GLY A 176 -20.67 17.66 -9.05
CA GLY A 176 -21.52 17.19 -10.15
C GLY A 176 -20.69 16.70 -11.35
N GLU A 177 -19.62 17.41 -11.68
CA GLU A 177 -18.71 17.05 -12.78
C GLU A 177 -17.88 15.81 -12.43
N ALA A 178 -17.39 15.72 -11.20
CA ALA A 178 -16.70 14.54 -10.69
C ALA A 178 -17.61 13.30 -10.73
N LEU A 179 -18.88 13.43 -10.32
CA LEU A 179 -19.84 12.33 -10.34
C LEU A 179 -20.19 11.90 -11.77
N LYS A 180 -20.44 12.86 -12.68
CA LYS A 180 -20.65 12.59 -14.10
C LYS A 180 -19.47 11.82 -14.68
N ASN A 181 -18.25 12.32 -14.48
CA ASN A 181 -17.03 11.70 -15.00
C ASN A 181 -16.72 10.35 -14.35
N THR A 182 -17.27 10.03 -13.18
CA THR A 182 -17.11 8.71 -12.56
C THR A 182 -17.76 7.59 -13.39
N PHE A 183 -18.88 7.87 -14.06
CA PHE A 183 -19.64 6.87 -14.83
C PHE A 183 -19.62 7.12 -16.34
N LEU A 184 -19.43 8.37 -16.74
CA LEU A 184 -19.37 8.83 -18.12
C LEU A 184 -18.13 9.73 -18.28
N PRO A 185 -16.91 9.14 -18.24
CA PRO A 185 -15.67 9.90 -18.32
C PRO A 185 -15.53 10.59 -19.68
N GLU A 186 -15.07 11.83 -19.65
CA GLU A 186 -14.72 12.58 -20.86
C GLU A 186 -13.45 12.02 -21.52
N THR A 187 -12.54 11.48 -20.69
CA THR A 187 -11.27 10.88 -21.15
C THR A 187 -10.99 9.60 -20.37
N VAL A 188 -10.56 8.54 -21.06
CA VAL A 188 -10.12 7.29 -20.43
C VAL A 188 -8.64 7.07 -20.73
N ASP A 189 -7.81 7.16 -19.70
CA ASP A 189 -6.38 6.87 -19.80
C ASP A 189 -6.05 5.54 -19.10
N PHE A 190 -5.76 4.53 -19.92
CA PHE A 190 -5.39 3.19 -19.43
C PHE A 190 -4.07 3.19 -18.68
N LEU A 191 -3.11 4.05 -19.03
CA LEU A 191 -1.84 4.16 -18.31
C LEU A 191 -2.05 4.73 -16.91
N ILE A 192 -2.91 5.74 -16.75
CA ILE A 192 -3.28 6.27 -15.44
C ILE A 192 -3.99 5.21 -14.59
N ILE A 193 -5.02 4.55 -15.14
CA ILE A 193 -5.77 3.49 -14.43
C ILE A 193 -4.81 2.41 -13.94
N THR A 194 -3.96 1.91 -14.83
CA THR A 194 -3.04 0.84 -14.50
C THR A 194 -2.01 1.32 -13.48
N THR A 195 -1.45 2.51 -13.62
CA THR A 195 -0.51 3.09 -12.66
C THR A 195 -1.10 3.20 -11.25
N LEU A 196 -2.39 3.57 -11.12
CA LEU A 196 -3.09 3.58 -9.82
C LEU A 196 -3.20 2.19 -9.20
N VAL A 197 -3.54 1.17 -10.00
CA VAL A 197 -3.58 -0.23 -9.54
C VAL A 197 -2.20 -0.65 -9.05
N GLY A 198 -1.15 -0.41 -9.83
CA GLY A 198 0.23 -0.69 -9.43
C GLY A 198 0.66 0.05 -8.15
N GLY A 199 0.20 1.30 -7.97
CA GLY A 199 0.44 2.08 -6.75
C GLY A 199 -0.30 1.58 -5.51
N THR A 200 -1.41 0.83 -5.69
CA THR A 200 -2.31 0.43 -4.59
C THR A 200 -2.14 -1.01 -4.18
N VAL A 201 -1.96 -1.91 -5.13
CA VAL A 201 -1.82 -3.35 -4.90
C VAL A 201 -0.52 -3.89 -5.48
N GLY A 202 0.46 -3.03 -5.75
CA GLY A 202 1.79 -3.44 -6.23
C GLY A 202 2.75 -3.86 -5.13
N GLY A 203 3.78 -4.62 -5.53
CA GLY A 203 4.88 -5.10 -4.70
C GLY A 203 4.46 -5.56 -3.31
N TYR A 204 5.03 -4.93 -2.28
CA TYR A 204 4.79 -5.35 -0.89
C TYR A 204 3.34 -5.08 -0.43
N ILE A 205 2.67 -4.06 -0.97
CA ILE A 205 1.37 -3.59 -0.49
C ILE A 205 0.31 -4.69 -0.60
N THR A 206 0.38 -5.45 -1.70
CA THR A 206 -0.41 -6.67 -1.96
C THR A 206 -0.48 -7.61 -0.75
N TYR A 207 0.68 -7.85 -0.14
CA TYR A 207 0.86 -8.90 0.86
C TYR A 207 0.79 -8.39 2.30
N ALA A 208 0.94 -7.08 2.52
CA ALA A 208 1.07 -6.49 3.85
C ALA A 208 -0.07 -6.92 4.79
N GLY A 209 -1.31 -6.68 4.37
CA GLY A 209 -2.48 -7.07 5.15
C GLY A 209 -2.69 -8.59 5.21
N ALA A 210 -2.52 -9.29 4.09
CA ALA A 210 -2.73 -10.73 4.03
C ALA A 210 -1.75 -11.51 4.93
N HIS A 211 -0.48 -11.11 4.96
CA HIS A 211 0.54 -11.71 5.85
C HIS A 211 0.31 -11.31 7.31
N ARG A 212 -0.08 -10.05 7.58
CA ARG A 212 -0.41 -9.60 8.93
C ARG A 212 -1.63 -10.32 9.50
N MET A 213 -2.63 -10.58 8.67
CA MET A 213 -3.82 -11.34 9.04
C MET A 213 -3.47 -12.75 9.54
N LEU A 214 -2.42 -13.40 9.01
CA LEU A 214 -2.00 -14.72 9.48
C LEU A 214 -1.61 -14.73 10.97
N ASP A 215 -1.09 -13.60 11.49
CA ASP A 215 -0.76 -13.44 12.90
C ASP A 215 -2.02 -13.40 13.78
N SER A 216 -3.21 -13.07 13.24
CA SER A 216 -4.49 -13.07 13.97
C SER A 216 -5.08 -14.47 14.19
N GLY A 217 -4.54 -15.50 13.52
CA GLY A 217 -5.11 -16.84 13.53
C GLY A 217 -6.41 -17.00 12.72
N ALA A 218 -6.89 -15.96 12.03
CA ALA A 218 -8.02 -16.02 11.11
C ALA A 218 -7.64 -16.74 9.79
N THR A 219 -7.38 -18.05 9.89
CA THR A 219 -6.95 -18.91 8.79
C THR A 219 -7.88 -20.10 8.58
N GLY A 220 -7.94 -20.62 7.36
CA GLY A 220 -8.78 -21.75 6.99
C GLY A 220 -10.17 -21.37 6.48
N ILE A 221 -10.90 -22.38 5.99
CA ILE A 221 -12.18 -22.22 5.27
C ILE A 221 -13.24 -21.51 6.11
N ARG A 222 -13.26 -21.75 7.43
CA ARG A 222 -14.27 -21.17 8.34
C ARG A 222 -14.19 -19.64 8.42
N HIS A 223 -13.02 -19.06 8.13
CA HIS A 223 -12.78 -17.62 8.21
C HIS A 223 -12.94 -16.90 6.86
N VAL A 224 -13.30 -17.58 5.76
CA VAL A 224 -13.37 -16.98 4.42
C VAL A 224 -14.23 -15.71 4.38
N LYS A 225 -15.38 -15.71 5.05
CA LYS A 225 -16.28 -14.53 5.09
C LYS A 225 -15.63 -13.33 5.78
N GLU A 226 -14.93 -13.59 6.88
CA GLU A 226 -14.23 -12.57 7.67
C GLU A 226 -13.01 -12.03 6.90
N ILE A 227 -12.20 -12.92 6.32
CA ILE A 227 -11.06 -12.58 5.45
C ILE A 227 -11.51 -11.66 4.30
N THR A 228 -12.58 -12.04 3.61
CA THR A 228 -13.10 -11.30 2.44
C THR A 228 -13.63 -9.93 2.84
N ARG A 229 -14.37 -9.85 3.95
CA ARG A 229 -14.89 -8.57 4.45
C ARG A 229 -13.74 -7.63 4.80
N SER A 230 -12.70 -8.14 5.48
CA SER A 230 -11.54 -7.34 5.85
C SER A 230 -10.74 -6.85 4.65
N SER A 231 -10.54 -7.69 3.62
CA SER A 231 -9.83 -7.28 2.40
C SER A 231 -10.59 -6.19 1.64
N VAL A 232 -11.91 -6.33 1.50
CA VAL A 232 -12.75 -5.34 0.80
C VAL A 232 -12.81 -4.03 1.58
N LEU A 233 -13.06 -4.08 2.89
CA LEU A 233 -13.10 -2.86 3.72
C LEU A 233 -11.78 -2.09 3.68
N GLY A 234 -10.64 -2.78 3.70
CA GLY A 234 -9.36 -2.11 3.61
C GLY A 234 -9.16 -1.37 2.28
N ILE A 235 -9.58 -1.95 1.15
CA ILE A 235 -9.55 -1.25 -0.15
C ILE A 235 -10.55 -0.09 -0.19
N LEU A 236 -11.74 -0.23 0.40
CA LEU A 236 -12.70 0.86 0.48
C LEU A 236 -12.18 2.04 1.31
N VAL A 237 -11.43 1.79 2.40
CA VAL A 237 -10.77 2.85 3.17
C VAL A 237 -9.71 3.56 2.32
N THR A 238 -8.89 2.81 1.59
CA THR A 238 -7.91 3.38 0.64
C THR A 238 -8.58 4.17 -0.48
N GLY A 239 -9.69 3.66 -1.03
CA GLY A 239 -10.47 4.33 -2.07
C GLY A 239 -11.13 5.61 -1.57
N LEU A 240 -11.70 5.60 -0.36
CA LEU A 240 -12.25 6.79 0.28
C LEU A 240 -11.19 7.88 0.40
N MET A 241 -10.00 7.54 0.89
CA MET A 241 -8.89 8.49 0.97
C MET A 241 -8.51 9.04 -0.40
N ARG A 242 -8.60 8.24 -1.47
CA ARG A 242 -8.25 8.68 -2.82
C ARG A 242 -9.28 9.64 -3.38
N VAL A 243 -10.57 9.35 -3.16
CA VAL A 243 -11.67 10.22 -3.53
C VAL A 243 -11.55 11.55 -2.79
N LEU A 244 -11.31 11.54 -1.48
CA LEU A 244 -11.17 12.78 -0.71
C LEU A 244 -9.99 13.62 -1.18
N LEU A 245 -8.83 13.00 -1.42
CA LEU A 245 -7.66 13.70 -1.94
C LEU A 245 -7.91 14.22 -3.36
N PHE A 246 -8.50 13.41 -4.25
CA PHE A 246 -8.90 13.83 -5.59
C PHE A 246 -9.82 15.05 -5.55
N LEU A 247 -10.85 15.02 -4.71
CA LEU A 247 -11.79 16.13 -4.55
C LEU A 247 -11.09 17.40 -4.04
N ALA A 248 -10.18 17.26 -3.06
CA ALA A 248 -9.37 18.38 -2.59
C ALA A 248 -8.53 19.01 -3.70
N ILE A 249 -7.83 18.20 -4.51
CA ILE A 249 -6.99 18.70 -5.61
C ILE A 249 -7.86 19.26 -6.75
N LEU A 250 -8.97 18.58 -7.10
CA LEU A 250 -9.86 18.98 -8.17
C LEU A 250 -10.46 20.37 -7.89
N GLY A 251 -10.87 20.64 -6.65
CA GLY A 251 -11.43 21.95 -6.31
C GLY A 251 -10.43 23.09 -6.53
N VAL A 252 -9.16 22.87 -6.17
CA VAL A 252 -8.07 23.83 -6.39
C VAL A 252 -7.78 24.05 -7.86
N VAL A 253 -7.67 22.97 -8.65
CA VAL A 253 -7.36 23.03 -10.08
C VAL A 253 -8.54 23.61 -10.87
N ALA A 254 -9.77 23.21 -10.56
CA ALA A 254 -10.99 23.75 -11.17
C ALA A 254 -11.21 25.23 -10.80
N GLY A 255 -10.70 25.67 -9.64
CA GLY A 255 -10.63 27.07 -9.25
C GLY A 255 -9.60 27.91 -10.02
N GLY A 256 -8.88 27.32 -10.97
CA GLY A 256 -7.91 28.01 -11.84
C GLY A 256 -6.48 28.05 -11.32
N THR A 257 -6.17 27.36 -10.21
CA THR A 257 -4.81 27.29 -9.68
C THR A 257 -3.96 26.35 -10.53
N VAL A 258 -2.87 26.87 -11.09
CA VAL A 258 -1.88 26.06 -11.80
C VAL A 258 -0.87 25.50 -10.80
N LEU A 259 -0.80 24.17 -10.70
CA LEU A 259 0.16 23.47 -9.86
C LEU A 259 1.42 23.20 -10.68
N SER A 260 2.55 23.78 -10.29
CA SER A 260 3.81 23.65 -11.04
C SER A 260 5.04 23.42 -10.18
N SER A 261 4.90 23.55 -8.86
CA SER A 261 6.01 23.32 -7.95
C SER A 261 6.45 21.85 -7.95
N ASN A 262 7.67 21.61 -7.47
CA ASN A 262 8.15 20.24 -7.25
C ASN A 262 7.20 19.47 -6.33
N ASN A 263 6.54 20.13 -5.36
CA ASN A 263 5.56 19.50 -4.48
C ASN A 263 4.14 20.01 -4.76
N MET A 264 3.59 19.62 -5.92
CA MET A 264 2.23 20.01 -6.36
C MET A 264 1.16 19.73 -5.30
N ALA A 265 1.32 18.67 -4.50
CA ALA A 265 0.34 18.30 -3.49
C ALA A 265 0.35 19.29 -2.31
N ALA A 266 1.53 19.70 -1.85
CA ALA A 266 1.69 20.79 -0.89
C ALA A 266 1.10 22.10 -1.41
N GLU A 267 1.43 22.46 -2.66
CA GLU A 267 0.94 23.68 -3.31
C GLU A 267 -0.59 23.70 -3.40
N ALA A 268 -1.22 22.57 -3.74
CA ALA A 268 -2.67 22.49 -3.81
C ALA A 268 -3.33 22.72 -2.44
N PHE A 269 -2.77 22.13 -1.39
CA PHE A 269 -3.28 22.34 -0.03
C PHE A 269 -3.06 23.78 0.44
N GLY A 270 -1.92 24.37 0.11
CA GLY A 270 -1.62 25.78 0.35
C GLY A 270 -2.60 26.71 -0.38
N ALA A 271 -2.95 26.41 -1.63
CA ALA A 271 -3.94 27.17 -2.38
C ALA A 271 -5.36 27.05 -1.78
N ALA A 272 -5.72 25.88 -1.27
CA ALA A 272 -7.04 25.65 -0.65
C ALA A 272 -7.21 26.38 0.70
N ALA A 273 -6.20 26.34 1.58
CA ALA A 273 -6.35 26.76 2.97
C ALA A 273 -5.15 27.56 3.53
N GLY A 274 -4.34 28.16 2.66
CA GLY A 274 -3.16 28.94 3.03
C GLY A 274 -2.13 28.12 3.81
N GLU A 275 -1.44 28.78 4.73
CA GLU A 275 -0.42 28.16 5.58
C GLU A 275 -0.97 26.98 6.38
N ILE A 276 -2.21 27.07 6.87
CA ILE A 276 -2.85 25.96 7.60
C ILE A 276 -2.97 24.73 6.71
N GLY A 277 -3.38 24.91 5.45
CA GLY A 277 -3.45 23.84 4.45
C GLY A 277 -2.10 23.16 4.23
N MET A 278 -1.04 23.95 4.07
CA MET A 278 0.33 23.44 3.93
C MET A 278 0.77 22.59 5.14
N ARG A 279 0.49 23.06 6.36
CA ARG A 279 0.84 22.34 7.60
C ARG A 279 0.03 21.05 7.74
N MET A 280 -1.27 21.09 7.43
CA MET A 280 -2.14 19.91 7.40
C MET A 280 -1.66 18.87 6.39
N PHE A 281 -1.26 19.31 5.19
CA PHE A 281 -0.65 18.44 4.19
C PHE A 281 0.61 17.74 4.75
N GLY A 282 1.46 18.49 5.44
CA GLY A 282 2.65 17.93 6.08
C GLY A 282 2.33 16.83 7.08
N VAL A 283 1.32 17.03 7.94
CA VAL A 283 0.84 16.00 8.88
C VAL A 283 0.37 14.76 8.14
N VAL A 284 -0.43 14.94 7.08
CA VAL A 284 -1.02 13.83 6.31
C VAL A 284 0.06 13.05 5.57
N LEU A 285 0.96 13.74 4.86
CA LEU A 285 2.06 13.12 4.14
C LEU A 285 3.00 12.39 5.11
N TRP A 286 3.32 12.99 6.25
CA TRP A 286 4.16 12.35 7.26
C TRP A 286 3.50 11.09 7.84
N ALA A 287 2.21 11.16 8.20
CA ALA A 287 1.44 10.03 8.73
C ALA A 287 1.31 8.88 7.70
N ALA A 288 1.02 9.21 6.45
CA ALA A 288 0.99 8.27 5.32
C ALA A 288 2.36 7.59 5.12
N ALA A 289 3.42 8.39 5.13
CA ALA A 289 4.77 7.91 4.89
C ALA A 289 5.30 7.02 6.02
N ILE A 290 5.12 7.40 7.30
CA ILE A 290 5.63 6.63 8.44
C ILE A 290 4.91 5.28 8.57
N THR A 291 3.60 5.25 8.32
CA THR A 291 2.82 4.00 8.31
C THR A 291 3.21 3.11 7.13
N SER A 292 3.56 3.69 5.99
CA SER A 292 4.13 2.97 4.85
C SER A 292 5.56 2.44 5.11
N VAL A 293 6.41 3.16 5.86
CA VAL A 293 7.73 2.65 6.31
C VAL A 293 7.55 1.37 7.13
N ILE A 294 6.61 1.41 8.08
CA ILE A 294 6.29 0.28 8.94
C ILE A 294 5.75 -0.90 8.11
N GLY A 295 4.83 -0.65 7.18
CA GLY A 295 4.22 -1.66 6.32
C GLY A 295 5.21 -2.33 5.37
N ALA A 296 6.08 -1.54 4.72
CA ALA A 296 7.12 -2.03 3.83
C ALA A 296 8.12 -2.92 4.58
N ALA A 297 8.59 -2.46 5.74
CA ALA A 297 9.54 -3.21 6.55
C ALA A 297 8.92 -4.52 7.07
N PHE A 298 7.72 -4.48 7.67
CA PHE A 298 7.03 -5.68 8.14
C PHE A 298 6.86 -6.71 7.02
N THR A 299 6.38 -6.27 5.85
CA THR A 299 6.09 -7.17 4.75
C THR A 299 7.37 -7.77 4.18
N SER A 300 8.41 -6.97 3.95
CA SER A 300 9.70 -7.45 3.45
C SER A 300 10.30 -8.51 4.38
N VAL A 301 10.28 -8.25 5.70
CA VAL A 301 10.74 -9.23 6.69
C VAL A 301 9.86 -10.48 6.71
N SER A 302 8.56 -10.35 6.47
CA SER A 302 7.65 -11.50 6.43
C SER A 302 7.97 -12.47 5.28
N PHE A 303 8.62 -12.02 4.21
CA PHE A 303 9.05 -12.85 3.08
C PHE A 303 10.36 -13.60 3.32
N ILE A 304 11.21 -13.11 4.22
CA ILE A 304 12.49 -13.74 4.58
C ILE A 304 12.44 -14.48 5.94
N THR A 305 11.27 -14.49 6.57
CA THR A 305 11.01 -15.19 7.83
C THR A 305 9.85 -16.17 7.68
N SER A 306 9.76 -17.14 8.59
CA SER A 306 8.65 -18.09 8.66
C SER A 306 7.82 -17.87 9.92
N SER A 307 6.66 -18.52 10.00
CA SER A 307 5.80 -18.55 11.18
C SER A 307 6.49 -19.10 12.44
N ARG A 308 7.58 -19.87 12.26
CA ARG A 308 8.41 -20.39 13.36
C ARG A 308 9.45 -19.40 13.88
N THR A 309 9.70 -18.30 13.16
CA THR A 309 10.70 -17.31 13.57
C THR A 309 10.20 -16.55 14.80
N PRO A 310 10.98 -16.49 15.90
CA PRO A 310 10.56 -15.78 17.11
C PRO A 310 10.26 -14.30 16.82
N GLU A 311 9.22 -13.74 17.46
CA GLU A 311 8.81 -12.35 17.26
C GLU A 311 9.96 -11.37 17.52
N ARG A 312 10.76 -11.60 18.57
CA ARG A 312 11.93 -10.76 18.87
C ARG A 312 12.95 -10.74 17.73
N LYS A 313 13.22 -11.89 17.11
CA LYS A 313 14.14 -11.98 15.96
C LYS A 313 13.56 -11.26 14.75
N ARG A 314 12.26 -11.43 14.50
CA ARG A 314 11.54 -10.72 13.42
C ARG A 314 11.65 -9.20 13.61
N ASN A 315 11.39 -8.69 14.81
CA ASN A 315 11.49 -7.26 15.10
C ASN A 315 12.91 -6.72 14.92
N LEU A 316 13.95 -7.46 15.34
CA LEU A 316 15.34 -7.07 15.12
C LEU A 316 15.71 -7.01 13.63
N ILE A 317 15.23 -7.95 12.82
CA ILE A 317 15.43 -7.92 11.36
C ILE A 317 14.70 -6.71 10.76
N THR A 318 13.48 -6.40 11.22
CA THR A 318 12.75 -5.21 10.78
C THR A 318 13.49 -3.92 11.13
N VAL A 319 14.06 -3.83 12.34
CA VAL A 319 14.90 -2.69 12.75
C VAL A 319 16.13 -2.57 11.85
N ALA A 320 16.85 -3.67 11.60
CA ALA A 320 18.00 -3.68 10.71
C ALA A 320 17.63 -3.26 9.28
N PHE A 321 16.46 -3.69 8.78
CA PHE A 321 15.94 -3.32 7.48
C PHE A 321 15.66 -1.81 7.39
N ILE A 322 14.95 -1.24 8.37
CA ILE A 322 14.66 0.20 8.40
C ILE A 322 15.95 1.00 8.53
N ALA A 323 16.87 0.58 9.40
CA ALA A 323 18.17 1.23 9.58
C ALA A 323 18.99 1.23 8.29
N GLY A 324 19.05 0.08 7.59
CA GLY A 324 19.72 -0.01 6.29
C GLY A 324 19.11 0.92 5.25
N CYS A 325 17.78 0.97 5.15
CA CYS A 325 17.10 1.90 4.25
C CYS A 325 17.36 3.37 4.61
N ALA A 326 17.37 3.71 5.90
CA ALA A 326 17.64 5.06 6.39
C ALA A 326 19.08 5.51 6.08
N ILE A 327 20.06 4.62 6.29
CA ILE A 327 21.46 4.85 5.90
C ILE A 327 21.53 5.15 4.40
N VAL A 328 20.96 4.28 3.57
CA VAL A 328 20.97 4.46 2.11
C VAL A 328 20.29 5.77 1.71
N TYR A 329 19.15 6.11 2.31
CA TYR A 329 18.48 7.40 2.08
C TYR A 329 19.38 8.60 2.40
N ILE A 330 20.05 8.59 3.56
CA ILE A 330 20.93 9.69 4.00
C ILE A 330 22.14 9.84 3.07
N PHE A 331 22.70 8.73 2.58
CA PHE A 331 23.89 8.75 1.71
C PHE A 331 23.57 9.00 0.24
N LEU A 332 22.39 8.60 -0.26
CA LEU A 332 21.99 8.81 -1.66
C LEU A 332 22.00 10.29 -2.06
N GLY A 333 21.62 11.20 -1.15
CA GLY A 333 21.57 12.64 -1.42
C GLY A 333 20.61 13.05 -2.55
N GLN A 334 19.81 12.11 -3.06
CA GLN A 334 18.86 12.32 -4.15
C GLN A 334 17.62 13.07 -3.67
N ALA A 335 16.97 13.77 -4.61
CA ALA A 335 15.71 14.45 -4.33
C ALA A 335 14.65 13.41 -3.89
N PRO A 336 13.96 13.62 -2.75
CA PRO A 336 12.95 12.69 -2.24
C PRO A 336 11.92 12.22 -3.28
N GLN A 337 11.54 13.10 -4.20
CA GLN A 337 10.55 12.83 -5.23
C GLN A 337 11.02 11.86 -6.31
N GLN A 338 12.29 11.92 -6.72
CA GLN A 338 12.86 10.96 -7.67
C GLN A 338 12.86 9.55 -7.07
N LEU A 339 13.20 9.45 -5.77
CA LEU A 339 13.14 8.18 -5.04
C LEU A 339 11.70 7.62 -4.99
N LEU A 340 10.69 8.49 -4.84
CA LEU A 340 9.28 8.08 -4.86
C LEU A 340 8.81 7.58 -6.23
N ILE A 341 9.21 8.24 -7.32
CA ILE A 341 8.86 7.82 -8.69
C ILE A 341 9.51 6.47 -9.00
N PHE A 342 10.81 6.35 -8.71
CA PHE A 342 11.56 5.11 -8.94
C PHE A 342 10.99 3.94 -8.13
N ALA A 343 10.64 4.18 -6.86
CA ALA A 343 9.94 3.21 -6.04
C ALA A 343 8.63 2.78 -6.73
N GLY A 344 7.73 3.71 -7.05
CA GLY A 344 6.45 3.40 -7.69
C GLY A 344 6.56 2.51 -8.92
N ALA A 345 7.54 2.76 -9.80
CA ALA A 345 7.79 1.96 -10.99
C ALA A 345 8.19 0.51 -10.66
N PHE A 346 9.00 0.31 -9.62
CA PHE A 346 9.44 -1.02 -9.19
C PHE A 346 8.28 -1.89 -8.64
N ASN A 347 7.17 -1.27 -8.21
CA ASN A 347 6.06 -1.95 -7.51
C ASN A 347 5.24 -2.77 -8.51
N GLY A 348 5.10 -2.25 -9.73
CA GLY A 348 4.41 -2.91 -10.84
C GLY A 348 5.12 -4.17 -11.34
N LEU A 349 6.44 -4.30 -11.12
CA LEU A 349 7.24 -5.43 -11.60
C LEU A 349 7.04 -6.71 -10.78
N ILE A 350 6.73 -6.57 -9.49
CA ILE A 350 6.71 -7.69 -8.54
C ILE A 350 5.36 -8.42 -8.55
N LEU A 351 4.28 -7.65 -8.75
CA LEU A 351 2.91 -8.13 -8.66
C LEU A 351 2.58 -9.29 -9.62
N PRO A 352 3.00 -9.28 -10.91
CA PRO A 352 2.62 -10.32 -11.86
C PRO A 352 3.11 -11.70 -11.45
N VAL A 353 4.33 -11.80 -10.93
CA VAL A 353 4.94 -13.08 -10.54
C VAL A 353 4.22 -13.65 -9.33
N GLY A 354 4.06 -12.86 -8.27
CA GLY A 354 3.45 -13.36 -7.05
C GLY A 354 1.95 -13.60 -7.18
N PHE A 355 1.24 -12.78 -7.96
CA PHE A 355 -0.17 -12.98 -8.21
C PHE A 355 -0.43 -14.21 -9.10
N ALA A 356 0.43 -14.49 -10.09
CA ALA A 356 0.37 -15.74 -10.87
C ALA A 356 0.44 -16.98 -9.97
N VAL A 357 1.38 -17.00 -9.02
CA VAL A 357 1.54 -18.10 -8.06
C VAL A 357 0.27 -18.31 -7.24
N LEU A 358 -0.32 -17.23 -6.72
CA LEU A 358 -1.53 -17.32 -5.91
C LEU A 358 -2.75 -17.77 -6.72
N LEU A 359 -2.92 -17.28 -7.94
CA LEU A 359 -3.98 -17.74 -8.85
C LEU A 359 -3.80 -19.20 -9.24
N TRP A 360 -2.56 -19.64 -9.48
CA TRP A 360 -2.27 -21.05 -9.73
C TRP A 360 -2.64 -21.95 -8.55
N VAL A 361 -2.33 -21.51 -7.32
CA VAL A 361 -2.77 -22.22 -6.11
C VAL A 361 -4.29 -22.31 -6.05
N ALA A 362 -4.99 -21.20 -6.27
CA ALA A 362 -6.45 -21.15 -6.26
C ALA A 362 -7.08 -22.08 -7.32
N TRP A 363 -6.47 -22.16 -8.50
CA TRP A 363 -6.99 -22.92 -9.63
C TRP A 363 -6.68 -24.42 -9.55
N ARG A 364 -5.43 -24.77 -9.21
CA ARG A 364 -4.91 -26.13 -9.44
C ARG A 364 -4.53 -26.89 -8.17
N ARG A 365 -4.28 -26.21 -7.05
CA ARG A 365 -3.74 -26.82 -5.82
C ARG A 365 -4.80 -27.07 -4.76
N ARG A 366 -5.73 -27.99 -5.06
CA ARG A 366 -6.77 -28.43 -4.10
C ARG A 366 -6.19 -29.05 -2.82
N ASP A 367 -5.00 -29.63 -2.91
CA ASP A 367 -4.20 -30.16 -1.80
C ASP A 367 -3.82 -29.08 -0.80
N LEU A 368 -3.45 -27.88 -1.28
CA LEU A 368 -3.11 -26.74 -0.42
C LEU A 368 -4.35 -26.01 0.09
N MET A 369 -5.42 -25.99 -0.70
CA MET A 369 -6.67 -25.27 -0.37
C MET A 369 -7.62 -26.07 0.54
N HIS A 370 -7.18 -27.19 1.11
CA HIS A 370 -7.98 -28.03 2.03
C HIS A 370 -9.34 -28.46 1.46
N GLY A 371 -9.41 -28.72 0.15
CA GLY A 371 -10.66 -29.07 -0.54
C GLY A 371 -11.65 -27.91 -0.73
N TYR A 372 -11.25 -26.67 -0.42
CA TYR A 372 -12.08 -25.48 -0.64
C TYR A 372 -12.43 -25.31 -2.13
N ALA A 373 -13.74 -25.28 -2.42
CA ALA A 373 -14.25 -24.99 -3.75
C ALA A 373 -14.12 -23.49 -4.04
N TYR A 374 -13.05 -23.11 -4.74
CA TYR A 374 -12.82 -21.70 -5.07
C TYR A 374 -13.87 -21.17 -6.06
N PRO A 375 -14.50 -20.01 -5.81
CA PRO A 375 -15.50 -19.46 -6.72
C PRO A 375 -14.93 -19.15 -8.11
N LYS A 376 -15.53 -19.73 -9.15
CA LYS A 376 -15.05 -19.59 -10.54
C LYS A 376 -15.00 -18.12 -11.01
N TRP A 377 -15.96 -17.31 -10.60
CA TRP A 377 -15.99 -15.88 -10.96
C TRP A 377 -14.77 -15.13 -10.41
N LEU A 378 -14.28 -15.46 -9.21
CA LEU A 378 -13.08 -14.85 -8.65
C LEU A 378 -11.82 -15.25 -9.42
N LEU A 379 -11.77 -16.48 -9.93
CA LEU A 379 -10.67 -16.93 -10.78
C LEU A 379 -10.66 -16.18 -12.11
N LEU A 380 -11.81 -15.99 -12.74
CA LEU A 380 -11.92 -15.26 -14.01
C LEU A 380 -11.54 -13.79 -13.83
N VAL A 381 -12.12 -13.14 -12.82
CA VAL A 381 -11.81 -11.74 -12.49
C VAL A 381 -10.35 -11.59 -12.04
N GLY A 382 -9.81 -12.56 -11.29
CA GLY A 382 -8.41 -12.62 -10.89
C GLY A 382 -7.48 -12.78 -12.08
N ALA A 383 -7.81 -13.63 -13.05
CA ALA A 383 -7.03 -13.81 -14.27
C ALA A 383 -7.02 -12.53 -15.14
N ALA A 384 -8.18 -11.87 -15.28
CA ALA A 384 -8.26 -10.59 -15.99
C ALA A 384 -7.40 -9.51 -15.29
N ALA A 385 -7.50 -9.41 -13.96
CA ALA A 385 -6.66 -8.51 -13.18
C ALA A 385 -5.17 -8.86 -13.33
N TRP A 386 -4.82 -10.15 -13.34
CA TRP A 386 -3.43 -10.57 -13.54
C TRP A 386 -2.87 -10.17 -14.91
N ILE A 387 -3.64 -10.30 -15.99
CA ILE A 387 -3.22 -9.82 -17.31
C ILE A 387 -2.91 -8.32 -17.27
N LEU A 388 -3.73 -7.54 -16.55
CA LEU A 388 -3.46 -6.11 -16.34
C LEU A 388 -2.14 -5.88 -15.60
N THR A 389 -1.83 -6.71 -14.59
CA THR A 389 -0.55 -6.62 -13.88
C THR A 389 0.63 -6.92 -14.80
N VAL A 390 0.50 -7.87 -15.73
CA VAL A 390 1.56 -8.18 -16.71
C VAL A 390 1.80 -6.98 -17.63
N PHE A 391 0.73 -6.35 -18.11
CA PHE A 391 0.81 -5.10 -18.89
C PHE A 391 1.51 -3.98 -18.11
N LEU A 392 1.19 -3.85 -16.83
CA LEU A 392 1.87 -2.92 -15.93
C LEU A 392 3.37 -3.19 -15.81
N GLY A 393 3.74 -4.43 -15.52
CA GLY A 393 5.13 -4.82 -15.42
C GLY A 393 5.90 -4.50 -16.70
N TRP A 394 5.31 -4.79 -17.85
CA TRP A 394 5.88 -4.47 -19.16
C TRP A 394 6.14 -2.96 -19.34
N ASN A 395 5.14 -2.12 -19.05
CA ASN A 395 5.28 -0.67 -19.14
C ASN A 395 6.29 -0.10 -18.15
N SER A 396 6.34 -0.63 -16.92
CA SER A 396 7.33 -0.23 -15.92
C SER A 396 8.76 -0.52 -16.38
N VAL A 397 9.02 -1.68 -17.01
CA VAL A 397 10.34 -1.98 -17.59
C VAL A 397 10.70 -0.99 -18.70
N MET A 398 9.77 -0.72 -19.63
CA MET A 398 10.03 0.22 -20.72
C MET A 398 10.25 1.66 -20.23
N GLY A 399 9.52 2.09 -19.19
CA GLY A 399 9.69 3.40 -18.57
C GLY A 399 11.04 3.54 -17.85
N LEU A 400 11.46 2.49 -17.14
CA LEU A 400 12.79 2.44 -16.53
C LEU A 400 13.90 2.47 -17.59
N ALA A 401 13.75 1.78 -18.72
CA ALA A 401 14.75 1.82 -19.79
C ALA A 401 14.97 3.24 -20.37
N LYS A 402 13.93 4.09 -20.36
CA LYS A 402 14.02 5.50 -20.81
C LYS A 402 14.63 6.45 -19.78
N LEU A 403 14.66 6.09 -18.50
CA LEU A 403 15.29 6.92 -17.45
C LEU A 403 16.82 6.79 -17.43
N TRP A 404 17.37 5.82 -18.16
CA TRP A 404 18.80 5.52 -18.24
C TRP A 404 19.36 5.62 -19.66
N ALA A 405 18.56 6.14 -20.60
CA ALA A 405 18.96 6.56 -21.95
C ALA A 405 18.99 8.08 -21.98
#